data_AF-A0A535ETT3-F1
#
_entry.id   AF-A0A535ETT3-F1
#
_cell.length_a   1.000
_cell.length_b   1.000
_cell.length_c   1.000
_cell.angle_alpha   90.00
_cell.angle_beta   90.00
_cell.angle_gamma   90.00
#
_symmetry.space_group_name_H-M   'P 1'
#
loop_
_entity.id
_entity.type
_entity.pdbx_description
1 polymer ?
#
loop_
_entity_poly.entity_id
_entity_poly.type
_entity_poly.pdbx_seq_one_letter_code
_entity_poly.pdbx_strand_id
1 'polypeptide(L)'
;MAVVRPPQRRADRRAPGAGGRRHPAGGTDRDQRRGRAAGQRVRPDRGHGGRPGRARSHHPRAARRLGDRRPGSAAGCAGGLLRRPPGGDGAGGGRAAGRGRDGGRGRRLRRRLLPALLGRPGVIVPLTVRCEDGLEVTAIELRELEVRPPLPDFDAELLAAERAAAAGLVADPAPTRALFRRFGVDPTKVRPSNEALLRRVKRGEGLPRINSLVDVGNVLSLLLQVPVGLYDLDRLAGPELVVRRGRAGEGYAGIGKARVNVEGRVCVADSDGPCGNPSGDSERTQITTATMSAAWIYFLPIDETALERTAELVAQYGRGLVRVP
;
A
#
# COMPACT_ATOMS: atom_id res chain seq x y z
N MET A 1 -28.26 15.64 -17.41
CA MET A 1 -28.10 16.63 -18.49
C MET A 1 -26.67 16.58 -18.99
N ALA A 2 -26.44 15.91 -20.11
CA ALA A 2 -25.19 15.91 -20.86
C ALA A 2 -25.56 15.99 -22.34
N VAL A 3 -25.09 17.04 -23.01
CA VAL A 3 -25.44 17.36 -24.40
C VAL A 3 -24.44 16.65 -25.33
N VAL A 4 -24.94 15.70 -26.13
CA VAL A 4 -24.21 15.00 -27.18
C VAL A 4 -24.33 15.82 -28.48
N ARG A 5 -23.19 16.17 -29.10
CA ARG A 5 -23.15 16.76 -30.45
C ARG A 5 -22.96 15.65 -31.51
N PRO A 6 -23.67 15.69 -32.66
CA PRO A 6 -23.51 14.70 -33.73
C PRO A 6 -22.39 15.07 -34.73
N PRO A 7 -21.91 14.09 -35.52
CA PRO A 7 -20.75 14.26 -36.41
C PRO A 7 -21.12 14.90 -37.76
N GLN A 8 -20.22 15.74 -38.30
CA GLN A 8 -20.38 16.36 -39.62
C GLN A 8 -19.80 15.49 -40.74
N ARG A 9 -20.51 15.49 -41.87
CA ARG A 9 -20.24 14.74 -43.10
C ARG A 9 -19.01 15.28 -43.86
N ARG A 10 -18.23 14.36 -44.42
CA ARG A 10 -17.17 14.60 -45.41
C ARG A 10 -17.78 14.99 -46.76
N ALA A 11 -17.15 15.95 -47.43
CA ALA A 11 -17.38 16.24 -48.84
C ALA A 11 -16.08 15.97 -49.62
N ASP A 12 -16.20 15.11 -50.63
CA ASP A 12 -15.20 14.87 -51.67
C ASP A 12 -14.97 16.12 -52.52
N ARG A 13 -13.71 16.35 -52.95
CA ARG A 13 -13.36 17.01 -54.22
C ARG A 13 -11.90 16.77 -54.62
N ARG A 14 -11.75 15.89 -55.61
CA ARG A 14 -10.85 15.86 -56.80
C ARG A 14 -9.49 16.58 -56.76
N ALA A 15 -8.45 15.82 -57.07
CA ALA A 15 -7.17 16.25 -57.67
C ALA A 15 -7.34 16.64 -59.16
N PRO A 16 -6.38 17.40 -59.73
CA PRO A 16 -5.40 16.75 -60.61
C PRO A 16 -3.99 17.39 -60.62
N GLY A 17 -3.01 16.65 -61.17
CA GLY A 17 -1.94 17.24 -62.00
C GLY A 17 -0.50 17.04 -61.54
N ALA A 18 0.18 16.06 -62.15
CA ALA A 18 1.63 15.88 -62.11
C ALA A 18 2.35 16.86 -63.05
N GLY A 19 3.57 17.28 -62.69
CA GLY A 19 4.41 18.09 -63.58
C GLY A 19 5.77 18.52 -63.00
N GLY A 20 6.78 17.65 -63.16
CA GLY A 20 8.10 18.02 -63.69
C GLY A 20 9.04 19.00 -62.96
N ARG A 21 10.15 18.41 -62.46
CA ARG A 21 11.56 18.76 -62.76
C ARG A 21 12.24 20.00 -62.11
N ARG A 22 13.39 19.66 -61.50
CA ARG A 22 14.73 20.31 -61.48
C ARG A 22 15.15 21.16 -60.27
N HIS A 23 16.21 20.68 -59.62
CA HIS A 23 17.24 21.45 -58.89
C HIS A 23 17.87 22.56 -59.76
N PRO A 24 18.43 23.62 -59.13
CA PRO A 24 19.86 23.60 -58.80
C PRO A 24 20.21 24.14 -57.40
N ALA A 25 21.44 23.81 -57.01
CA ALA A 25 22.17 24.29 -55.85
C ALA A 25 22.71 25.72 -56.03
N GLY A 26 23.11 26.37 -54.92
CA GLY A 26 24.16 27.39 -54.93
C GLY A 26 24.01 28.56 -53.95
N GLY A 27 25.08 28.83 -53.19
CA GLY A 27 25.39 30.11 -52.51
C GLY A 27 25.02 30.16 -51.02
N THR A 28 25.90 29.97 -50.04
CA THR A 28 26.98 30.86 -49.54
C THR A 28 26.62 32.35 -49.57
N ASP A 29 26.43 32.99 -48.42
CA ASP A 29 27.45 33.88 -47.83
C ASP A 29 27.06 34.37 -46.42
N ARG A 30 28.10 34.75 -45.69
CA ARG A 30 28.18 35.39 -44.37
C ARG A 30 27.72 36.85 -44.41
N ASP A 31 27.14 37.35 -43.32
CA ASP A 31 27.60 38.56 -42.59
C ASP A 31 26.78 38.72 -41.30
N GLN A 32 27.38 38.58 -40.11
CA GLN A 32 27.94 39.62 -39.24
C GLN A 32 27.03 40.80 -38.82
N ARG A 33 27.24 41.18 -37.55
CA ARG A 33 26.94 42.46 -36.85
C ARG A 33 25.57 42.50 -36.15
N ARG A 34 25.49 42.52 -34.81
CA ARG A 34 26.05 43.38 -33.72
C ARG A 34 24.97 44.36 -33.21
N GLY A 35 24.79 44.38 -31.89
CA GLY A 35 24.09 45.42 -31.10
C GLY A 35 23.23 44.79 -29.99
N ARG A 36 23.66 44.64 -28.72
CA ARG A 36 23.76 45.67 -27.63
C ARG A 36 22.52 46.57 -27.54
N ALA A 37 21.93 46.94 -26.41
CA ALA A 37 22.05 46.65 -24.97
C ALA A 37 20.99 47.53 -24.24
N ALA A 38 20.63 47.18 -23.00
CA ALA A 38 20.02 48.03 -21.95
C ALA A 38 18.60 48.60 -22.19
N GLY A 39 17.73 48.84 -21.21
CA GLY A 39 17.78 48.76 -19.74
C GLY A 39 16.61 49.58 -19.15
N GLN A 40 16.15 49.17 -17.95
CA GLN A 40 15.47 49.96 -16.89
C GLN A 40 14.04 50.52 -17.16
N ARG A 41 13.01 50.01 -16.46
CA ARG A 41 12.43 50.45 -15.16
C ARG A 41 11.86 51.89 -15.16
N VAL A 42 10.56 52.04 -14.84
CA VAL A 42 9.96 52.73 -13.67
C VAL A 42 8.42 52.76 -13.85
N ARG A 43 7.68 52.59 -12.73
CA ARG A 43 6.20 52.57 -12.57
C ARG A 43 5.65 54.00 -12.31
N PRO A 44 4.52 54.26 -11.60
CA PRO A 44 3.16 53.66 -11.52
C PRO A 44 2.02 54.74 -11.60
N ASP A 45 0.75 54.33 -11.68
CA ASP A 45 -0.46 54.93 -11.04
C ASP A 45 -1.70 54.23 -11.65
N ARG A 46 -2.90 54.11 -11.07
CA ARG A 46 -3.53 54.33 -9.76
C ARG A 46 -4.99 53.82 -9.92
N GLY A 47 -5.66 53.48 -8.81
CA GLY A 47 -7.15 53.39 -8.74
C GLY A 47 -7.65 52.08 -8.14
N HIS A 48 -7.90 51.96 -6.82
CA HIS A 48 -8.98 52.48 -5.96
C HIS A 48 -10.32 51.70 -5.97
N GLY A 49 -10.74 51.37 -4.74
CA GLY A 49 -12.12 51.06 -4.32
C GLY A 49 -12.44 49.57 -4.25
N GLY A 50 -12.94 48.96 -3.18
CA GLY A 50 -13.33 49.41 -1.84
C GLY A 50 -13.94 48.19 -1.11
N ARG A 51 -13.70 48.09 0.21
CA ARG A 51 -14.49 47.29 1.17
C ARG A 51 -15.11 48.28 2.16
N PRO A 52 -16.33 48.04 2.65
CA PRO A 52 -16.50 47.44 3.99
C PRO A 52 -17.70 46.46 3.99
N GLY A 53 -18.05 45.64 4.99
CA GLY A 53 -17.60 45.41 6.36
C GLY A 53 -18.63 44.48 7.04
N ARG A 54 -18.14 43.59 7.91
CA ARG A 54 -18.78 42.98 9.10
C ARG A 54 -20.17 42.32 9.02
N ALA A 55 -20.22 41.04 9.42
CA ALA A 55 -21.00 40.63 10.61
C ALA A 55 -20.41 39.35 11.22
N ARG A 56 -20.01 39.45 12.48
CA ARG A 56 -19.67 38.33 13.37
C ARG A 56 -20.94 38.01 14.16
N SER A 57 -21.27 36.73 14.32
CA SER A 57 -22.21 36.27 15.34
C SER A 57 -21.50 35.28 16.27
N HIS A 58 -21.20 35.77 17.48
CA HIS A 58 -20.88 34.98 18.66
C HIS A 58 -22.18 34.67 19.40
N HIS A 59 -22.36 33.43 19.88
CA HIS A 59 -22.99 33.12 21.17
C HIS A 59 -22.80 31.63 21.53
N PRO A 60 -22.94 31.21 22.80
CA PRO A 60 -21.82 31.14 23.73
C PRO A 60 -21.56 29.74 24.32
N ARG A 61 -20.46 29.66 25.09
CA ARG A 61 -20.05 28.53 25.94
C ARG A 61 -21.10 28.26 27.03
N ALA A 62 -21.35 26.98 27.32
CA ALA A 62 -21.80 26.51 28.63
C ALA A 62 -20.73 25.56 29.19
N ALA A 63 -19.99 26.06 30.17
CA ALA A 63 -19.20 25.25 31.08
C ALA A 63 -20.12 24.80 32.23
N ARG A 64 -20.17 23.50 32.52
CA ARG A 64 -20.53 23.00 33.85
C ARG A 64 -19.34 22.26 34.44
N ARG A 65 -18.91 22.80 35.57
CA ARG A 65 -17.93 22.27 36.50
C ARG A 65 -18.61 21.27 37.45
N LEU A 66 -17.74 20.43 38.02
CA LEU A 66 -17.81 19.77 39.33
C LEU A 66 -18.61 18.47 39.47
N GLY A 67 -17.86 17.44 39.84
CA GLY A 67 -18.33 16.14 40.30
C GLY A 67 -17.16 15.26 40.76
N ASP A 68 -16.25 15.81 41.58
CA ASP A 68 -15.35 15.02 42.42
C ASP A 68 -16.18 14.14 43.36
N ARG A 69 -16.09 12.81 43.25
CA ARG A 69 -16.28 11.84 44.35
C ARG A 69 -15.55 10.52 44.07
N ARG A 70 -14.33 10.39 44.61
CA ARG A 70 -13.85 9.20 45.33
C ARG A 70 -13.79 9.64 46.81
N PRO A 71 -14.07 8.79 47.82
CA PRO A 71 -13.27 7.60 48.10
C PRO A 71 -14.06 6.39 48.67
N GLY A 72 -13.39 5.25 48.84
CA GLY A 72 -13.95 4.12 49.58
C GLY A 72 -13.14 2.84 49.45
N SER A 73 -12.14 2.68 50.30
CA SER A 73 -11.37 1.45 50.55
C SER A 73 -11.95 0.73 51.77
N ALA A 74 -12.17 -0.59 51.70
CA ALA A 74 -12.11 -1.57 52.80
C ALA A 74 -12.37 -2.96 52.18
N ALA A 75 -11.40 -3.88 52.12
CA ALA A 75 -10.90 -4.75 53.19
C ALA A 75 -11.88 -5.86 53.62
N GLY A 76 -11.45 -7.12 53.46
CA GLY A 76 -11.63 -8.13 54.51
C GLY A 76 -12.39 -9.43 54.20
N CYS A 77 -11.63 -10.53 54.19
CA CYS A 77 -11.91 -11.83 54.86
C CYS A 77 -12.70 -12.95 54.13
N ALA A 78 -11.92 -13.93 53.66
CA ALA A 78 -11.80 -15.32 54.15
C ALA A 78 -13.03 -16.24 54.39
N GLY A 79 -12.90 -17.46 53.85
CA GLY A 79 -13.24 -18.72 54.57
C GLY A 79 -14.36 -19.57 53.99
N GLY A 80 -14.08 -20.85 53.67
CA GLY A 80 -15.14 -21.84 53.44
C GLY A 80 -14.72 -23.09 52.65
N LEU A 81 -14.08 -24.03 53.34
CA LEU A 81 -13.71 -25.38 52.89
C LEU A 81 -14.90 -26.36 52.84
N LEU A 82 -14.67 -27.49 52.15
CA LEU A 82 -15.19 -28.86 52.38
C LEU A 82 -16.59 -29.23 51.82
N ARG A 83 -16.67 -30.16 50.84
CA ARG A 83 -16.70 -31.64 51.04
C ARG A 83 -17.04 -32.43 49.74
N ARG A 84 -16.21 -33.42 49.39
CA ARG A 84 -16.59 -34.72 48.74
C ARG A 84 -17.13 -35.66 49.85
N PRO A 85 -17.55 -36.95 49.67
CA PRO A 85 -17.41 -37.95 48.56
C PRO A 85 -18.72 -38.80 48.42
N PRO A 86 -18.80 -40.14 48.12
CA PRO A 86 -17.85 -41.21 47.67
C PRO A 86 -18.35 -42.00 46.41
N GLY A 87 -17.54 -42.80 45.68
CA GLY A 87 -16.99 -44.16 45.94
C GLY A 87 -17.68 -45.17 44.99
N GLY A 88 -17.13 -46.24 44.41
CA GLY A 88 -15.85 -46.94 44.47
C GLY A 88 -15.81 -48.11 43.44
N ASP A 89 -14.64 -48.76 43.36
CA ASP A 89 -14.33 -50.17 43.01
C ASP A 89 -14.71 -50.76 41.64
N GLY A 90 -13.92 -51.60 40.94
CA GLY A 90 -12.63 -52.24 41.20
C GLY A 90 -12.35 -53.34 40.14
N ALA A 91 -11.07 -53.70 39.95
CA ALA A 91 -10.45 -54.95 39.43
C ALA A 91 -10.91 -55.58 38.07
N GLY A 92 -10.10 -56.23 37.24
CA GLY A 92 -8.68 -56.63 37.25
C GLY A 92 -8.39 -57.68 36.14
N GLY A 93 -7.13 -57.73 35.65
CA GLY A 93 -6.41 -58.87 35.01
C GLY A 93 -6.89 -59.38 33.62
N GLY A 94 -6.07 -59.76 32.64
CA GLY A 94 -4.62 -59.88 32.48
C GLY A 94 -4.27 -60.82 31.30
N ARG A 95 -3.02 -60.74 30.81
CA ARG A 95 -2.26 -61.67 29.92
C ARG A 95 -2.55 -61.58 28.40
N ALA A 96 -1.59 -61.72 27.47
CA ALA A 96 -0.18 -62.15 27.53
C ALA A 96 0.63 -61.75 26.27
N ALA A 97 1.96 -61.76 26.45
CA ALA A 97 3.07 -62.09 25.51
C ALA A 97 3.30 -61.18 24.28
N GLY A 98 4.52 -60.73 23.94
CA GLY A 98 5.86 -61.12 24.33
C GLY A 98 6.72 -61.41 23.08
N ARG A 99 8.00 -60.96 23.11
CA ARG A 99 9.10 -61.11 22.11
C ARG A 99 9.14 -59.99 21.05
N GLY A 100 10.26 -59.35 20.74
CA GLY A 100 11.65 -59.42 21.20
C GLY A 100 12.41 -58.27 20.52
N ARG A 101 13.17 -57.50 21.29
CA ARG A 101 14.64 -57.32 21.19
C ARG A 101 15.22 -56.81 19.86
N ASP A 102 15.71 -55.57 19.98
CA ASP A 102 17.11 -55.14 19.76
C ASP A 102 17.50 -54.40 18.48
N GLY A 103 18.13 -53.25 18.69
CA GLY A 103 19.35 -52.87 17.98
C GLY A 103 19.26 -51.85 16.84
N GLY A 104 19.75 -50.63 17.10
CA GLY A 104 20.79 -50.07 16.22
C GLY A 104 20.45 -48.84 15.35
N ARG A 105 20.97 -47.69 15.80
CA ARG A 105 21.77 -46.72 15.01
C ARG A 105 21.20 -46.19 13.67
N GLY A 106 20.79 -44.92 13.71
CA GLY A 106 21.46 -43.85 12.95
C GLY A 106 21.15 -43.69 11.44
N ARG A 107 21.22 -42.41 11.05
CA ARG A 107 21.37 -41.83 9.69
C ARG A 107 20.08 -41.40 8.95
N ARG A 108 20.01 -40.06 8.85
CA ARG A 108 19.48 -39.24 7.75
C ARG A 108 19.45 -39.96 6.38
N LEU A 109 18.31 -39.90 5.68
CA LEU A 109 18.18 -39.91 4.21
C LEU A 109 16.75 -39.47 3.85
N ARG A 110 16.54 -38.20 3.49
CA ARG A 110 16.32 -37.76 2.09
C ARG A 110 15.52 -38.74 1.22
N ARG A 111 14.29 -38.34 0.87
CA ARG A 111 13.59 -38.61 -0.41
C ARG A 111 12.39 -37.65 -0.47
N ARG A 112 12.44 -36.52 -1.19
CA ARG A 112 12.23 -36.38 -2.65
C ARG A 112 11.11 -37.30 -3.15
N LEU A 113 9.94 -36.71 -3.37
CA LEU A 113 8.99 -37.12 -4.42
C LEU A 113 8.51 -35.86 -5.13
N LEU A 114 9.17 -35.55 -6.24
CA LEU A 114 8.55 -34.92 -7.41
C LEU A 114 7.74 -36.02 -8.12
N PRO A 115 6.56 -35.72 -8.66
CA PRO A 115 6.15 -36.25 -9.94
C PRO A 115 6.44 -35.20 -11.02
N ALA A 116 7.29 -35.60 -11.95
CA ALA A 116 7.59 -34.87 -13.16
C ALA A 116 6.59 -35.25 -14.27
N LEU A 117 6.37 -34.27 -15.16
CA LEU A 117 6.11 -34.40 -16.61
C LEU A 117 4.68 -34.71 -17.09
N LEU A 118 3.97 -33.69 -17.63
CA LEU A 118 3.85 -33.43 -19.08
C LEU A 118 2.85 -32.29 -19.42
N GLY A 119 3.41 -31.12 -19.79
CA GLY A 119 2.94 -30.18 -20.84
C GLY A 119 1.60 -29.43 -20.74
N ARG A 120 1.62 -28.16 -20.30
CA ARG A 120 0.79 -26.98 -20.75
C ARG A 120 1.15 -25.68 -19.98
N PRO A 121 0.83 -24.46 -20.48
CA PRO A 121 1.72 -23.30 -20.47
C PRO A 121 1.77 -22.55 -19.13
N GLY A 122 2.92 -21.96 -18.83
CA GLY A 122 3.14 -21.09 -17.67
C GLY A 122 4.20 -21.65 -16.74
N VAL A 123 5.47 -21.54 -17.11
CA VAL A 123 6.56 -21.70 -16.15
C VAL A 123 6.39 -20.57 -15.12
N ILE A 124 5.88 -20.91 -13.94
CA ILE A 124 5.67 -19.95 -12.85
C ILE A 124 7.04 -19.62 -12.27
N VAL A 125 7.52 -18.41 -12.53
CA VAL A 125 8.71 -17.86 -11.87
C VAL A 125 8.24 -17.27 -10.52
N PRO A 126 8.80 -17.68 -9.36
CA PRO A 126 8.46 -17.10 -8.07
C PRO A 126 8.94 -15.64 -8.01
N LEU A 127 8.15 -14.77 -7.38
CA LEU A 127 8.51 -13.39 -7.11
C LEU A 127 9.79 -13.36 -6.26
N THR A 128 10.82 -12.72 -6.79
CA THR A 128 12.03 -12.43 -6.01
C THR A 128 11.94 -11.00 -5.49
N VAL A 129 11.98 -10.83 -4.16
CA VAL A 129 12.07 -9.51 -3.53
C VAL A 129 13.45 -9.36 -2.91
N ARG A 130 14.28 -8.52 -3.54
CA ARG A 130 15.61 -8.17 -3.01
C ARG A 130 15.53 -6.87 -2.22
N CYS A 131 16.16 -6.84 -1.05
CA CYS A 131 16.28 -5.61 -0.26
C CYS A 131 17.74 -5.14 -0.25
N GLU A 132 17.93 -3.84 -0.47
CA GLU A 132 19.22 -3.16 -0.40
C GLU A 132 19.23 -2.18 0.78
N ASP A 133 20.38 -1.54 1.02
CA ASP A 133 20.54 -0.52 2.06
C ASP A 133 20.17 -0.97 3.49
N GLY A 134 20.15 -2.28 3.77
CA GLY A 134 19.72 -2.85 5.05
C GLY A 134 18.24 -2.60 5.35
N LEU A 135 17.41 -2.51 4.31
CA LEU A 135 15.96 -2.50 4.42
C LEU A 135 15.46 -3.90 4.78
N GLU A 136 14.50 -3.96 5.69
CA GLU A 136 13.79 -5.18 6.04
C GLU A 136 12.31 -4.95 5.78
N VAL A 137 11.72 -5.84 4.99
CA VAL A 137 10.31 -5.78 4.57
C VAL A 137 9.71 -7.17 4.69
N THR A 138 8.39 -7.24 4.88
CA THR A 138 7.64 -8.49 4.68
C THR A 138 6.96 -8.43 3.32
N ALA A 139 7.27 -9.38 2.45
CA ALA A 139 6.66 -9.51 1.13
C ALA A 139 5.84 -10.79 1.03
N ILE A 140 4.67 -10.71 0.40
CA ILE A 140 3.75 -11.82 0.18
C ILE A 140 3.38 -11.84 -1.31
N GLU A 141 3.36 -13.03 -1.89
CA GLU A 141 2.92 -13.24 -3.27
C GLU A 141 1.46 -13.69 -3.28
N LEU A 142 0.61 -12.94 -3.97
CA LEU A 142 -0.80 -13.27 -4.09
C LEU A 142 -1.08 -13.75 -5.51
N ARG A 143 -1.80 -14.86 -5.64
CA ARG A 143 -2.20 -15.44 -6.93
C ARG A 143 -3.67 -15.83 -6.93
N GLU A 144 -4.20 -16.02 -8.14
CA GLU A 144 -5.60 -16.41 -8.36
C GLU A 144 -6.57 -15.41 -7.71
N LEU A 145 -6.21 -14.12 -7.71
CA LEU A 145 -7.02 -13.06 -7.14
C LEU A 145 -8.28 -12.82 -7.97
N GLU A 146 -9.37 -12.49 -7.29
CA GLU A 146 -10.60 -11.94 -7.86
C GLU A 146 -10.85 -10.56 -7.25
N VAL A 147 -10.11 -9.57 -7.75
CA VAL A 147 -10.24 -8.18 -7.27
C VAL A 147 -11.56 -7.60 -7.77
N ARG A 148 -12.40 -7.15 -6.83
CA ARG A 148 -13.73 -6.62 -7.11
C ARG A 148 -13.79 -5.12 -6.80
N PRO A 149 -14.78 -4.39 -7.33
CA PRO A 149 -15.11 -3.05 -6.82
C PRO A 149 -15.34 -3.08 -5.29
N PRO A 150 -15.34 -1.93 -4.60
CA PRO A 150 -15.54 -1.86 -3.16
C PRO A 150 -16.74 -2.70 -2.70
N LEU A 151 -16.50 -3.60 -1.75
CA LEU A 151 -17.49 -4.57 -1.31
C LEU A 151 -18.30 -4.07 -0.11
N PRO A 152 -19.64 -4.06 -0.13
CA PRO A 152 -20.44 -3.61 1.01
C PRO A 152 -20.25 -4.41 2.30
N ASP A 153 -19.94 -5.70 2.21
CA ASP A 153 -19.69 -6.56 3.37
C ASP A 153 -18.35 -6.26 4.06
N PHE A 154 -17.44 -5.52 3.41
CA PHE A 154 -16.20 -5.03 4.00
C PHE A 154 -16.40 -3.78 4.87
N ASP A 155 -17.59 -3.17 4.87
CA ASP A 155 -17.88 -1.95 5.62
C ASP A 155 -17.70 -2.14 7.13
N ALA A 156 -17.96 -3.35 7.64
CA ALA A 156 -17.78 -3.67 9.06
C ALA A 156 -16.31 -3.61 9.48
N GLU A 157 -15.40 -4.14 8.66
CA GLU A 157 -13.94 -4.10 8.90
C GLU A 157 -13.41 -2.67 8.82
N LEU A 158 -13.87 -1.89 7.83
CA LEU A 158 -13.54 -0.48 7.69
C LEU A 158 -13.93 0.31 8.94
N LEU A 159 -15.19 0.17 9.38
CA LEU A 159 -15.73 0.91 10.51
C LEU A 159 -15.04 0.50 11.82
N ALA A 160 -14.73 -0.78 12.00
CA ALA A 160 -13.98 -1.26 13.15
C ALA A 160 -12.58 -0.62 13.18
N ALA A 161 -11.88 -0.60 12.05
CA ALA A 161 -10.55 0.01 11.94
C ALA A 161 -10.56 1.52 12.17
N GLU A 162 -11.56 2.23 11.63
CA GLU A 162 -11.74 3.66 11.84
C GLU A 162 -12.02 3.99 13.31
N ARG A 163 -12.86 3.21 13.98
CA ARG A 163 -13.15 3.37 15.42
C ARG A 163 -11.91 3.13 16.27
N ALA A 164 -11.15 2.07 15.97
CA ALA A 164 -9.89 1.79 16.65
C ALA A 164 -8.90 2.95 16.50
N ALA A 165 -8.71 3.45 15.27
CA ALA A 165 -7.85 4.59 14.99
C ALA A 165 -8.31 5.90 15.65
N ALA A 166 -9.61 6.17 15.68
CA ALA A 166 -10.18 7.33 16.38
C ALA A 166 -9.96 7.24 17.90
N ALA A 167 -10.03 6.03 18.47
CA ALA A 167 -9.75 5.76 19.88
C ALA A 167 -8.24 5.71 20.20
N GLY A 168 -7.36 5.83 19.21
CA GLY A 168 -5.91 5.70 19.39
C GLY A 168 -5.43 4.26 19.61
N LEU A 169 -6.27 3.26 19.30
CA LEU A 169 -5.99 1.83 19.40
C LEU A 169 -5.40 1.29 18.10
N VAL A 170 -4.29 1.90 17.66
CA VAL A 170 -3.47 1.43 16.53
C VAL A 170 -2.05 1.24 17.02
N ALA A 171 -1.23 0.48 16.28
CA ALA A 171 0.17 0.27 16.62
C ALA A 171 0.98 1.59 16.64
N ASP A 172 2.22 1.53 17.13
CA ASP A 172 3.10 2.70 17.18
C ASP A 172 3.65 3.05 15.78
N PRO A 173 3.47 4.30 15.27
CA PRO A 173 4.07 4.73 14.00
C PRO A 173 5.58 5.03 14.10
N ALA A 174 6.20 5.00 15.28
CA ALA A 174 7.62 5.34 15.46
C ALA A 174 8.59 4.55 14.56
N PRO A 175 8.42 3.22 14.33
CA PRO A 175 9.26 2.47 13.40
C PRO A 175 9.20 3.00 11.96
N THR A 176 7.99 3.31 11.46
CA THR A 176 7.81 3.91 10.13
C THR A 176 8.48 5.28 10.04
N ARG A 177 8.35 6.11 11.08
CA ARG A 177 9.03 7.41 11.13
C ARG A 177 10.55 7.27 11.20
N ALA A 178 11.06 6.25 11.88
CA ALA A 178 12.48 5.95 11.92
C ALA A 178 13.01 5.56 10.53
N LEU A 179 12.26 4.73 9.78
CA LEU A 179 12.57 4.40 8.40
C LEU A 179 12.67 5.66 7.52
N PHE A 180 11.70 6.58 7.60
CA PHE A 180 11.72 7.82 6.81
C PHE A 180 12.93 8.69 7.17
N ARG A 181 13.22 8.85 8.46
CA ARG A 181 14.38 9.62 8.95
C ARG A 181 15.72 9.02 8.51
N ARG A 182 15.85 7.69 8.48
CA ARG A 182 17.03 6.98 7.96
C ARG A 182 17.33 7.32 6.49
N PHE A 183 16.29 7.65 5.72
CA PHE A 183 16.42 8.08 4.32
C PHE A 183 16.45 9.61 4.16
N GLY A 184 16.63 10.37 5.26
CA GLY A 184 16.67 11.83 5.23
C GLY A 184 15.31 12.47 4.93
N VAL A 185 14.22 11.72 5.06
CA VAL A 185 12.86 12.19 4.79
C VAL A 185 12.19 12.57 6.11
N ASP A 186 11.68 13.79 6.17
CA ASP A 186 10.83 14.24 7.26
C ASP A 186 9.40 13.66 7.07
N PRO A 187 8.96 12.72 7.93
CA PRO A 187 7.66 12.07 7.78
C PRO A 187 6.48 13.03 7.97
N THR A 188 6.69 14.22 8.53
CA THR A 188 5.64 15.25 8.66
C THR A 188 5.38 15.98 7.35
N LYS A 189 6.41 16.07 6.49
CA LYS A 189 6.38 16.72 5.17
C LYS A 189 6.02 15.75 4.05
N VAL A 190 6.66 14.58 4.03
CA VAL A 190 6.33 13.48 3.13
C VAL A 190 5.73 12.37 3.98
N ARG A 191 4.39 12.31 4.02
CA ARG A 191 3.71 11.34 4.88
C ARG A 191 3.72 9.95 4.26
N PRO A 192 4.09 8.92 5.03
CA PRO A 192 3.82 7.54 4.64
C PRO A 192 2.31 7.27 4.55
N SER A 193 1.93 6.23 3.82
CA SER A 193 0.52 5.87 3.58
C SER A 193 -0.24 5.61 4.89
N ASN A 194 0.31 4.84 5.84
CA ASN A 194 -0.34 4.56 7.12
C ASN A 194 -0.69 5.83 7.93
N GLU A 195 0.21 6.82 7.98
CA GLU A 195 -0.04 8.08 8.70
C GLU A 195 -0.99 9.00 7.91
N ALA A 196 -0.95 8.96 6.58
CA ALA A 196 -1.93 9.65 5.75
C ALA A 196 -3.35 9.11 6.00
N LEU A 197 -3.51 7.78 6.09
CA LEU A 197 -4.77 7.12 6.43
C LEU A 197 -5.22 7.48 7.85
N LEU A 198 -4.33 7.38 8.84
CA LEU A 198 -4.63 7.76 10.23
C LEU A 198 -5.12 9.22 10.33
N ARG A 199 -4.48 10.13 9.59
CA ARG A 199 -4.87 11.54 9.55
C ARG A 199 -6.26 11.73 8.92
N ARG A 200 -6.61 10.98 7.87
CA ARG A 200 -7.95 11.04 7.27
C ARG A 200 -9.02 10.63 8.27
N VAL A 201 -8.81 9.51 8.97
CA VAL A 201 -9.75 9.03 9.99
C VAL A 201 -9.91 10.03 11.13
N LYS A 202 -8.81 10.57 11.66
CA LYS A 202 -8.85 11.61 12.71
C LYS A 202 -9.55 12.92 12.28
N ARG A 203 -9.70 13.15 10.98
CA ARG A 203 -10.42 14.31 10.41
C ARG A 203 -11.87 13.98 10.06
N GLY A 204 -12.34 12.75 10.29
CA GLY A 204 -13.68 12.30 9.92
C GLY A 204 -13.86 12.08 8.42
N GLU A 205 -12.78 11.93 7.64
CA GLU A 205 -12.83 11.71 6.19
C GLU A 205 -12.96 10.22 5.81
N GLY A 206 -12.85 9.33 6.79
CA GLY A 206 -12.83 7.88 6.59
C GLY A 206 -11.65 7.36 5.75
N LEU A 207 -11.57 6.04 5.67
CA LEU A 207 -10.70 5.33 4.75
C LEU A 207 -11.25 5.44 3.31
N PRO A 208 -10.36 5.56 2.30
CA PRO A 208 -10.78 5.55 0.92
C PRO A 208 -11.34 4.17 0.53
N ARG A 209 -12.30 4.16 -0.39
CA ARG A 209 -12.88 2.95 -1.01
C ARG A 209 -12.44 2.88 -2.46
N ILE A 210 -11.59 1.91 -2.78
CA ILE A 210 -10.89 1.81 -4.06
C ILE A 210 -11.28 0.50 -4.76
N ASN A 211 -10.94 -0.63 -4.17
CA ASN A 211 -11.29 -1.98 -4.62
C ASN A 211 -11.08 -2.97 -3.46
N SER A 212 -11.59 -4.19 -3.59
CA SER A 212 -11.59 -5.16 -2.48
C SER A 212 -10.21 -5.44 -1.88
N LEU A 213 -9.14 -5.47 -2.69
CA LEU A 213 -7.79 -5.77 -2.20
C LEU A 213 -7.10 -4.54 -1.59
N VAL A 214 -7.22 -3.38 -2.25
CA VAL A 214 -6.65 -2.10 -1.75
C VAL A 214 -7.34 -1.67 -0.45
N ASP A 215 -8.65 -1.92 -0.32
CA ASP A 215 -9.38 -1.61 0.91
C ASP A 215 -8.84 -2.44 2.10
N VAL A 216 -8.52 -3.73 1.90
CA VAL A 216 -7.83 -4.57 2.91
C VAL A 216 -6.46 -4.00 3.25
N GLY A 217 -5.66 -3.64 2.24
CA GLY A 217 -4.33 -3.04 2.45
C GLY A 217 -4.39 -1.76 3.26
N ASN A 218 -5.38 -0.91 3.00
CA ASN A 218 -5.58 0.34 3.74
C ASN A 218 -5.99 0.10 5.19
N VAL A 219 -6.88 -0.87 5.47
CA VAL A 219 -7.27 -1.25 6.83
C VAL A 219 -6.05 -1.75 7.61
N LEU A 220 -5.29 -2.69 7.04
CA LEU A 220 -4.11 -3.25 7.70
C LEU A 220 -3.01 -2.21 7.89
N SER A 221 -2.76 -1.36 6.89
CA SER A 221 -1.78 -0.27 7.00
C SER A 221 -2.16 0.73 8.10
N LEU A 222 -3.46 1.05 8.25
CA LEU A 222 -3.96 1.88 9.34
C LEU A 222 -3.78 1.22 10.71
N LEU A 223 -4.13 -0.06 10.86
CA LEU A 223 -4.10 -0.72 12.16
C LEU A 223 -2.67 -0.99 12.64
N LEU A 224 -1.83 -1.50 11.75
CA LEU A 224 -0.44 -1.87 12.05
C LEU A 224 0.51 -0.67 12.04
N GLN A 225 0.06 0.50 11.56
CA GLN A 225 0.91 1.68 11.36
C GLN A 225 2.19 1.39 10.55
N VAL A 226 2.09 0.44 9.62
CA VAL A 226 3.13 0.07 8.64
C VAL A 226 2.62 0.41 7.24
N PRO A 227 3.39 1.11 6.39
CA PRO A 227 3.01 1.33 5.00
C PRO A 227 2.86 0.01 4.26
N VAL A 228 1.77 -0.12 3.51
CA VAL A 228 1.53 -1.23 2.59
C VAL A 228 1.62 -0.71 1.15
N GLY A 229 2.34 -1.43 0.29
CA GLY A 229 2.33 -1.25 -1.15
C GLY A 229 1.82 -2.51 -1.86
N LEU A 230 1.04 -2.31 -2.93
CA LEU A 230 0.45 -3.39 -3.72
C LEU A 230 0.83 -3.23 -5.19
N TYR A 231 1.36 -4.29 -5.80
CA TYR A 231 1.90 -4.24 -7.15
C TYR A 231 1.31 -5.36 -8.00
N ASP A 232 0.66 -5.01 -9.10
CA ASP A 232 0.16 -5.97 -10.09
C ASP A 232 1.34 -6.69 -10.76
N LEU A 233 1.46 -8.00 -10.52
CA LEU A 233 2.57 -8.81 -11.03
C LEU A 233 2.55 -8.95 -12.55
N ASP A 234 1.37 -8.89 -13.17
CA ASP A 234 1.22 -9.00 -14.63
C ASP A 234 1.65 -7.70 -15.33
N ARG A 235 1.91 -6.62 -14.57
CA ARG A 235 2.36 -5.31 -15.06
C ARG A 235 3.79 -4.96 -14.66
N LEU A 236 4.49 -5.87 -13.97
CA LEU A 236 5.90 -5.72 -13.64
C LEU A 236 6.79 -6.00 -14.85
N ALA A 237 7.91 -5.29 -14.91
CA ALA A 237 8.99 -5.58 -15.84
C ALA A 237 9.98 -6.55 -15.17
N GLY A 238 10.01 -7.79 -15.65
CA GLY A 238 10.86 -8.85 -15.11
C GLY A 238 10.31 -9.51 -13.82
N PRO A 239 11.01 -10.54 -13.30
CA PRO A 239 10.52 -11.35 -12.19
C PRO A 239 10.94 -10.86 -10.79
N GLU A 240 11.70 -9.76 -10.72
CA GLU A 240 12.30 -9.26 -9.48
C GLU A 240 11.76 -7.88 -9.12
N LEU A 241 11.40 -7.71 -7.85
CA LEU A 241 11.25 -6.42 -7.20
C LEU A 241 12.45 -6.14 -6.31
N VAL A 242 12.97 -4.92 -6.37
CA VAL A 242 14.09 -4.46 -5.55
C VAL A 242 13.61 -3.30 -4.67
N VAL A 243 13.63 -3.50 -3.35
CA VAL A 243 13.39 -2.45 -2.38
C VAL A 243 14.73 -1.80 -2.04
N ARG A 244 14.91 -0.54 -2.43
CA ARG A 244 16.20 0.16 -2.36
C ARG A 244 16.03 1.66 -2.22
N ARG A 245 17.15 2.38 -2.03
CA ARG A 245 17.18 3.83 -2.24
C ARG A 245 17.00 4.18 -3.73
N GLY A 246 16.16 5.17 -4.01
CA GLY A 246 16.02 5.75 -5.35
C GLY A 246 17.25 6.56 -5.74
N ARG A 247 17.65 6.44 -7.00
CA ARG A 247 18.84 7.07 -7.59
C ARG A 247 18.52 8.50 -8.05
N ALA A 248 19.54 9.25 -8.40
CA ALA A 248 19.39 10.62 -8.89
C ALA A 248 18.44 10.70 -10.11
N GLY A 249 17.47 11.61 -10.05
CA GLY A 249 16.48 11.83 -11.11
C GLY A 249 15.40 10.75 -11.24
N GLU A 250 15.46 9.64 -10.49
CA GLU A 250 14.48 8.56 -10.59
C GLU A 250 13.09 8.99 -10.10
N GLY A 251 12.07 8.44 -10.76
CA GLY A 251 10.67 8.69 -10.44
C GLY A 251 9.73 8.01 -11.42
N TYR A 252 8.43 8.09 -11.15
CA TYR A 252 7.37 7.48 -11.95
C TYR A 252 6.10 8.32 -11.95
N ALA A 253 5.17 8.04 -12.86
CA ALA A 253 3.80 8.55 -12.79
C ALA A 253 3.08 7.84 -11.63
N GLY A 254 2.69 8.60 -10.61
CA GLY A 254 2.05 8.06 -9.40
C GLY A 254 0.53 8.10 -9.51
N ILE A 255 -0.17 7.27 -8.75
CA ILE A 255 -1.63 7.26 -8.77
C ILE A 255 -2.18 8.64 -8.39
N GLY A 256 -2.81 9.31 -9.35
CA GLY A 256 -3.33 10.68 -9.17
C GLY A 256 -2.26 11.77 -9.13
N LYS A 257 -1.04 11.49 -9.60
CA LYS A 257 0.11 12.41 -9.60
C LYS A 257 0.93 12.26 -10.89
N ALA A 258 1.12 13.36 -11.61
CA ALA A 258 1.91 13.35 -12.84
C ALA A 258 3.33 12.79 -12.67
N ARG A 259 3.99 13.06 -11.53
CA ARG A 259 5.30 12.50 -11.20
C ARG A 259 5.52 12.40 -9.69
N VAL A 260 6.08 11.27 -9.27
CA VAL A 260 6.58 11.00 -7.93
C VAL A 260 8.10 10.87 -8.02
N ASN A 261 8.82 11.75 -7.32
CA ASN A 261 10.28 11.70 -7.19
C ASN A 261 10.67 10.76 -6.04
N VAL A 262 11.57 9.82 -6.31
CA VAL A 262 12.11 8.86 -5.33
C VAL A 262 13.60 9.00 -5.07
N GLU A 263 14.27 9.99 -5.65
CA GLU A 263 15.68 10.28 -5.41
C GLU A 263 16.00 10.37 -3.91
N GLY A 264 16.93 9.52 -3.46
CA GLY A 264 17.36 9.44 -2.08
C GLY A 264 16.33 8.81 -1.12
N ARG A 265 15.14 8.41 -1.60
CA ARG A 265 14.03 7.86 -0.81
C ARG A 265 13.93 6.35 -0.98
N VAL A 266 13.23 5.68 -0.06
CA VAL A 266 12.85 4.28 -0.25
C VAL A 266 11.95 4.17 -1.48
N CYS A 267 12.25 3.23 -2.37
CA CYS A 267 11.38 2.85 -3.49
C CYS A 267 11.38 1.34 -3.70
N VAL A 268 10.32 0.86 -4.34
CA VAL A 268 10.26 -0.46 -4.96
C VAL A 268 10.50 -0.26 -6.45
N ALA A 269 11.39 -1.05 -7.04
CA ALA A 269 11.75 -0.97 -8.45
C ALA A 269 11.72 -2.36 -9.09
N ASP A 270 11.31 -2.41 -10.35
CA ASP A 270 11.46 -3.60 -11.20
C ASP A 270 12.56 -3.33 -12.25
N SER A 271 12.64 -4.12 -13.33
CA SER A 271 13.68 -3.94 -14.35
C SER A 271 13.59 -2.63 -15.13
N ASP A 272 12.41 -2.00 -15.17
CA ASP A 272 12.18 -0.72 -15.86
C ASP A 272 12.41 0.48 -14.93
N GLY A 273 12.62 0.24 -13.64
CA GLY A 273 12.90 1.25 -12.63
C GLY A 273 11.82 1.34 -11.56
N PRO A 274 11.78 2.46 -10.79
CA PRO A 274 10.87 2.56 -9.65
C PRO A 274 9.38 2.49 -10.04
N CYS A 275 8.63 1.67 -9.30
CA CYS A 275 7.21 1.39 -9.51
C CYS A 275 6.35 1.60 -8.25
N GLY A 276 6.95 1.92 -7.11
CA GLY A 276 6.22 2.37 -5.92
C GLY A 276 7.12 2.85 -4.80
N ASN A 277 6.51 3.32 -3.72
CA ASN A 277 7.19 3.75 -2.49
C ASN A 277 6.22 3.77 -1.30
N PRO A 278 6.70 3.86 -0.04
CA PRO A 278 5.85 3.83 1.15
C PRO A 278 4.83 4.98 1.31
N SER A 279 4.78 5.93 0.38
CA SER A 279 3.90 7.10 0.32
C SER A 279 2.98 7.12 -0.91
N GLY A 280 3.07 6.12 -1.79
CA GLY A 280 2.18 5.95 -2.93
C GLY A 280 2.85 5.19 -4.09
N ASP A 281 2.03 4.43 -4.82
CA ASP A 281 2.48 3.55 -5.90
C ASP A 281 2.32 4.17 -7.29
N SER A 282 2.91 3.52 -8.30
CA SER A 282 2.82 3.95 -9.69
C SER A 282 1.48 3.59 -10.34
N GLU A 283 1.05 4.37 -11.33
CA GLU A 283 -0.11 4.02 -12.18
C GLU A 283 0.17 2.77 -13.04
N ARG A 284 1.46 2.51 -13.32
CA ARG A 284 1.91 1.38 -14.15
C ARG A 284 1.66 0.04 -13.48
N THR A 285 1.77 -0.05 -12.15
CA THR A 285 1.64 -1.32 -11.42
C THR A 285 0.45 -1.30 -10.45
N GLN A 286 -0.47 -0.34 -10.60
CA GLN A 286 -1.64 -0.23 -9.74
C GLN A 286 -2.53 -1.46 -9.83
N ILE A 287 -3.11 -1.83 -8.69
CA ILE A 287 -4.14 -2.87 -8.60
C ILE A 287 -5.43 -2.39 -9.24
N THR A 288 -6.01 -3.22 -10.10
CA THR A 288 -7.31 -3.01 -10.73
C THR A 288 -8.20 -4.24 -10.53
N THR A 289 -9.46 -4.16 -10.95
CA THR A 289 -10.35 -5.34 -10.95
C THR A 289 -9.96 -6.41 -11.97
N ALA A 290 -8.97 -6.14 -12.83
CA ALA A 290 -8.40 -7.12 -13.76
C ALA A 290 -7.16 -7.83 -13.18
N THR A 291 -6.66 -7.40 -12.02
CA THR A 291 -5.44 -7.96 -11.41
C THR A 291 -5.72 -9.37 -10.87
N MET A 292 -4.96 -10.36 -11.37
CA MET A 292 -5.06 -11.76 -10.98
C MET A 292 -3.91 -12.22 -10.06
N SER A 293 -2.80 -11.49 -10.07
CA SER A 293 -1.63 -11.76 -9.23
C SER A 293 -1.01 -10.45 -8.73
N ALA A 294 -0.60 -10.40 -7.47
CA ALA A 294 -0.04 -9.18 -6.87
C ALA A 294 1.10 -9.47 -5.89
N ALA A 295 2.09 -8.57 -5.84
CA ALA A 295 3.01 -8.49 -4.71
C ALA A 295 2.39 -7.59 -3.63
N TRP A 296 2.38 -8.08 -2.39
CA TRP A 296 2.03 -7.32 -1.21
C TRP A 296 3.30 -7.05 -0.40
N ILE A 297 3.61 -5.79 -0.14
CA ILE A 297 4.82 -5.41 0.60
C ILE A 297 4.43 -4.56 1.81
N TYR A 298 4.77 -5.04 3.00
CA TYR A 298 4.90 -4.23 4.21
C TYR A 298 6.29 -3.63 4.25
N PHE A 299 6.40 -2.30 4.31
CA PHE A 299 7.69 -1.61 4.30
C PHE A 299 8.48 -1.72 5.63
N LEU A 300 8.05 -2.59 6.53
CA LEU A 300 8.70 -3.02 7.76
C LEU A 300 8.38 -4.50 8.00
N PRO A 301 9.16 -5.23 8.81
CA PRO A 301 8.78 -6.55 9.28
C PRO A 301 7.45 -6.50 10.06
N ILE A 302 6.61 -7.50 9.85
CA ILE A 302 5.40 -7.75 10.65
C ILE A 302 5.50 -9.09 11.38
N ASP A 303 4.74 -9.25 12.46
CA ASP A 303 4.66 -10.51 13.20
C ASP A 303 3.74 -11.54 12.51
N GLU A 304 3.76 -12.77 13.03
CA GLU A 304 2.97 -13.89 12.52
C GLU A 304 1.46 -13.62 12.62
N THR A 305 0.98 -13.00 13.70
CA THR A 305 -0.43 -12.65 13.88
C THR A 305 -0.91 -11.65 12.81
N ALA A 306 -0.12 -10.64 12.49
CA ALA A 306 -0.42 -9.71 11.41
C ALA A 306 -0.41 -10.41 10.03
N LEU A 307 0.50 -11.36 9.82
CA LEU A 307 0.57 -12.15 8.59
C LEU A 307 -0.67 -13.05 8.41
N GLU A 308 -1.07 -13.76 9.46
CA GLU A 308 -2.29 -14.57 9.50
C GLU A 308 -3.52 -13.72 9.21
N ARG A 309 -3.65 -12.57 9.88
CA ARG A 309 -4.77 -11.65 9.64
C ARG A 309 -4.78 -11.11 8.21
N THR A 310 -3.61 -10.87 7.62
CA THR A 310 -3.49 -10.49 6.21
C THR A 310 -4.03 -11.61 5.32
N ALA A 311 -3.61 -12.86 5.57
CA ALA A 311 -4.04 -14.00 4.78
C ALA A 311 -5.56 -14.24 4.88
N GLU A 312 -6.14 -14.14 6.07
CA GLU A 312 -7.59 -14.24 6.29
C GLU A 312 -8.37 -13.23 5.47
N LEU A 313 -8.01 -11.95 5.57
CA LEU A 313 -8.72 -10.88 4.87
C LEU A 313 -8.54 -10.97 3.35
N VAL A 314 -7.35 -11.33 2.88
CA VAL A 314 -7.11 -11.53 1.44
C VAL A 314 -7.90 -12.73 0.92
N ALA A 315 -7.95 -13.84 1.66
CA ALA A 315 -8.74 -15.01 1.28
C ALA A 315 -10.24 -14.68 1.22
N GLN A 316 -10.75 -13.92 2.20
CA GLN A 316 -12.17 -13.57 2.27
C GLN A 316 -12.59 -12.53 1.21
N TYR A 317 -11.82 -11.45 1.06
CA TYR A 317 -12.22 -10.29 0.25
C TYR A 317 -11.55 -10.24 -1.12
N GLY A 318 -10.36 -10.82 -1.27
CA GLY A 318 -9.66 -10.98 -2.54
C GLY A 318 -9.94 -12.30 -3.26
N ARG A 319 -10.51 -13.31 -2.58
CA ARG A 319 -10.71 -14.69 -3.07
C ARG A 319 -9.46 -15.31 -3.74
N GLY A 320 -8.27 -14.92 -3.30
CA GLY A 320 -6.99 -15.45 -3.81
C GLY A 320 -6.41 -16.56 -2.94
N LEU A 321 -5.69 -17.50 -3.57
CA LEU A 321 -4.78 -18.39 -2.87
C LEU A 321 -3.56 -17.56 -2.41
N VAL A 322 -3.38 -17.45 -1.09
CA VAL A 322 -2.20 -16.80 -0.50
C VAL A 322 -1.02 -17.77 -0.61
N ARG A 323 0.02 -17.41 -1.37
CA ARG A 323 1.30 -18.13 -1.36
C ARG A 323 2.32 -17.26 -0.65
N VAL A 324 2.67 -17.64 0.58
CA VAL A 324 3.84 -17.05 1.23
C VAL A 324 5.08 -17.57 0.48
N PRO A 325 5.92 -16.69 -0.10
CA PRO A 325 7.15 -17.10 -0.79
C PRO A 325 8.17 -17.72 0.17
#